data_AF-A0AAQ3QMY2-F1
#
_entry.id   AF-A0AAQ3QMY2-F1
#
_cell.length_a   1.000
_cell.length_b   1.000
_cell.length_c   1.000
_cell.angle_alpha   90.00
_cell.angle_beta   90.00
_cell.angle_gamma   90.00
#
_symmetry.space_group_name_H-M   'P 1'
#
loop_
_entity.id
_entity.type
_entity.pdbx_description
1 polymer ?
#
loop_
_entity_poly.entity_id
_entity_poly.type
_entity_poly.pdbx_seq_one_letter_code
_entity_poly.pdbx_strand_id
1 'polypeptide(L)'
;MPLSHPHWDVLLYRCRDLGFSPYDDYWWQLRKICVVHLLSSKQVRQSYRLARDEEVAAMIVSISSSSKASSTVDMSIVLYSFTNDLLCRVISRKFKREGRRCSLSWSMRTRRY
;
A
#
# COMPACT_ATOMS: atom_id res chain seq x y z
N MET A 1 -25.48 22.16 -10.93
CA MET A 1 -25.71 21.78 -9.52
C MET A 1 -25.40 20.29 -9.39
N PRO A 2 -24.42 19.85 -8.58
CA PRO A 2 -24.24 18.42 -8.37
C PRO A 2 -25.11 17.97 -7.19
N LEU A 3 -25.98 17.00 -7.45
CA LEU A 3 -26.71 16.23 -6.44
C LEU A 3 -25.71 15.34 -5.68
N SER A 4 -25.04 15.90 -4.67
CA SER A 4 -24.19 15.12 -3.77
C SER A 4 -25.08 14.31 -2.83
N HIS A 5 -25.21 13.01 -3.10
CA HIS A 5 -25.83 12.07 -2.17
C HIS A 5 -24.93 11.94 -0.92
N PRO A 6 -25.38 12.37 0.27
CA PRO A 6 -24.52 12.60 1.43
C PRO A 6 -23.88 11.34 2.02
N HIS A 7 -24.38 10.14 1.68
CA HIS A 7 -23.82 8.89 2.18
C HIS A 7 -22.50 8.50 1.49
N TRP A 8 -22.36 8.75 0.18
CA TRP A 8 -21.12 8.48 -0.55
C TRP A 8 -20.01 9.46 -0.15
N ASP A 9 -20.35 10.70 0.19
CA ASP A 9 -19.38 11.69 0.67
C ASP A 9 -18.70 11.26 1.97
N VAL A 10 -19.42 10.55 2.84
CA VAL A 10 -18.83 10.01 4.08
C VAL A 10 -17.98 8.76 3.78
N LEU A 11 -18.43 7.89 2.87
CA LEU A 11 -17.71 6.66 2.52
C LEU A 11 -16.45 6.91 1.68
N LEU A 12 -16.48 7.87 0.76
CA LEU A 12 -15.42 8.16 -0.21
C LEU A 12 -14.66 9.43 0.12
N TYR A 13 -14.72 9.90 1.37
CA TYR A 13 -14.00 11.10 1.82
C TYR A 13 -14.24 12.32 0.90
N ARG A 14 -15.51 12.56 0.57
CA ARG A 14 -15.98 13.62 -0.33
C ARG A 14 -15.37 13.54 -1.74
N CYS A 15 -14.96 12.35 -2.19
CA CYS A 15 -14.37 12.12 -3.50
C CYS A 15 -13.21 13.08 -3.78
N ARG A 16 -12.29 13.24 -2.81
CA ARG A 16 -11.08 14.06 -2.94
C ARG A 16 -9.80 13.25 -2.94
N ASP A 17 -9.91 11.95 -3.18
CA ASP A 17 -8.77 11.06 -3.36
C ASP A 17 -8.46 10.84 -4.84
N LEU A 18 -7.33 10.20 -5.14
CA LEU A 18 -6.87 9.98 -6.50
C LEU A 18 -7.76 9.02 -7.33
N GLY A 19 -8.51 8.13 -6.68
CA GLY A 19 -9.28 7.07 -7.32
C GLY A 19 -10.74 7.39 -7.56
N PHE A 20 -11.39 8.10 -6.62
CA PHE A 20 -12.82 8.37 -6.64
C PHE A 20 -13.16 9.84 -6.88
N SER A 21 -12.17 10.71 -7.02
CA SER A 21 -12.43 12.12 -7.33
C SER A 21 -12.97 12.32 -8.75
N PRO A 22 -13.97 13.19 -8.93
CA PRO A 22 -14.39 13.60 -10.27
C PRO A 22 -13.18 14.17 -11.03
N TYR A 23 -13.16 13.96 -12.35
CA TYR A 23 -12.09 14.46 -13.23
C TYR A 23 -12.14 15.99 -13.29
N ASP A 24 -11.52 16.66 -12.33
CA ASP A 24 -11.36 18.10 -12.25
C ASP A 24 -9.87 18.51 -12.24
N ASP A 25 -9.62 19.82 -12.25
CA ASP A 25 -8.25 20.36 -12.21
C ASP A 25 -7.49 19.92 -10.95
N TYR A 26 -8.20 19.71 -9.84
CA TYR A 26 -7.63 19.23 -8.59
C TYR A 26 -7.10 17.80 -8.73
N TRP A 27 -7.91 16.89 -9.29
CA TRP A 27 -7.52 15.52 -9.57
C TRP A 27 -6.31 15.47 -10.52
N TRP A 28 -6.27 16.31 -11.56
CA TRP A 28 -5.14 16.38 -12.48
C TRP A 28 -3.85 16.79 -11.78
N GLN A 29 -3.90 17.84 -10.95
CA GLN A 29 -2.74 18.31 -10.18
C GLN A 29 -2.26 17.24 -9.19
N LEU A 30 -3.18 16.60 -8.48
CA LEU A 30 -2.86 15.53 -7.54
C LEU A 30 -2.19 14.35 -8.26
N ARG A 31 -2.76 13.91 -9.39
CA ARG A 31 -2.17 12.85 -10.23
C ARG A 31 -0.77 13.21 -10.70
N LYS A 32 -0.55 14.45 -11.16
CA LYS A 32 0.76 14.91 -11.61
C LYS A 32 1.79 14.85 -10.48
N ILE A 33 1.44 15.30 -9.27
CA ILE A 33 2.31 15.22 -8.09
C ILE A 33 2.64 13.76 -7.77
N CYS A 34 1.63 12.89 -7.70
CA CYS A 34 1.83 11.47 -7.43
C CYS A 34 2.75 10.81 -8.47
N VAL A 35 2.53 11.04 -9.76
CA VAL A 35 3.32 10.42 -10.82
C VAL A 35 4.76 10.93 -10.83
N VAL A 36 4.99 12.22 -10.62
CA VAL A 36 6.34 12.80 -10.68
C VAL A 36 7.15 12.45 -9.42
N HIS A 37 6.54 12.58 -8.24
CA HIS A 37 7.28 12.51 -6.98
C HIS A 37 7.24 11.14 -6.29
N LEU A 38 6.21 10.34 -6.55
CA LEU A 38 6.06 9.00 -5.97
C LEU A 38 6.28 7.92 -7.03
N LEU A 39 5.54 7.95 -8.13
CA LEU A 39 5.51 6.83 -9.10
C LEU A 39 6.46 7.01 -10.29
N SER A 40 7.41 7.94 -10.23
CA SER A 40 8.32 8.16 -11.35
C SER A 40 9.30 7.01 -11.49
N SER A 41 9.70 6.72 -12.73
CA SER A 41 10.62 5.59 -13.03
C SER A 41 11.94 5.69 -12.27
N LYS A 42 12.37 6.90 -11.91
CA LYS A 42 13.54 7.15 -11.06
C LYS A 42 13.29 6.75 -9.61
N GLN A 43 12.17 7.16 -9.03
CA GLN A 43 11.82 6.78 -7.65
C GLN A 43 11.65 5.27 -7.52
N VAL A 44 10.89 4.67 -8.44
CA VAL A 44 10.63 3.22 -8.44
C VAL A 44 11.92 2.40 -8.59
N ARG A 45 12.78 2.75 -9.56
CA ARG A 45 14.00 1.96 -9.82
C ARG A 45 15.13 2.22 -8.84
N GLN A 46 15.26 3.45 -8.34
CA GLN A 46 16.42 3.83 -7.54
C GLN A 46 16.10 3.96 -6.06
N SER A 47 15.04 4.69 -5.71
CA SER A 47 14.72 5.03 -4.32
C SER A 47 13.99 3.90 -3.59
N TYR A 48 13.15 3.13 -4.29
CA TYR A 48 12.34 2.08 -3.67
C TYR A 48 12.91 0.67 -3.85
N ARG A 49 14.01 0.52 -4.58
CA ARG A 49 14.59 -0.80 -4.88
C ARG A 49 14.83 -1.62 -3.62
N LEU A 50 15.53 -1.05 -2.64
CA LEU A 50 15.82 -1.75 -1.38
C LEU A 50 14.54 -2.15 -0.63
N ALA A 51 13.56 -1.26 -0.54
CA ALA A 51 12.29 -1.56 0.11
C ALA A 51 11.52 -2.67 -0.63
N ARG A 52 11.53 -2.64 -1.97
CA ARG A 52 10.91 -3.67 -2.80
C ARG A 52 11.58 -5.02 -2.59
N ASP A 53 12.90 -5.07 -2.68
CA ASP A 53 13.68 -6.31 -2.54
C ASP A 53 13.46 -6.94 -1.16
N GLU A 54 13.48 -6.13 -0.10
CA GLU A 54 13.23 -6.59 1.27
C GLU A 54 11.81 -7.13 1.47
N GLU A 55 10.78 -6.42 1.00
CA GLU A 55 9.39 -6.88 1.16
C GLU A 55 9.07 -8.09 0.26
N VAL A 56 9.66 -8.17 -0.94
CA VAL A 56 9.55 -9.34 -1.82
C VAL A 56 10.22 -10.56 -1.18
N ALA A 57 11.43 -10.39 -0.61
CA ALA A 57 12.09 -11.47 0.11
C ALA A 57 11.24 -11.98 1.29
N ALA A 58 10.67 -11.07 2.08
CA ALA A 58 9.78 -11.43 3.18
C ALA A 58 8.52 -12.18 2.70
N MET A 59 7.93 -11.75 1.58
CA MET A 59 6.80 -12.44 0.95
C MET A 59 7.18 -13.85 0.49
N ILE A 60 8.30 -14.02 -0.23
CA ILE A 60 8.78 -15.32 -0.69
C ILE A 60 9.01 -16.26 0.49
N VAL A 61 9.65 -15.78 1.57
CA VAL A 61 9.87 -16.59 2.78
C VAL A 61 8.53 -17.06 3.35
N SER A 62 7.54 -16.17 3.48
CA SER A 62 6.21 -16.55 3.99
C SER A 62 5.53 -17.62 3.12
N ILE A 63 5.50 -17.44 1.80
CA ILE A 63 4.90 -18.41 0.87
C ILE A 63 5.64 -19.75 0.94
N SER A 64 6.97 -19.72 0.94
CA SER A 64 7.79 -20.94 1.02
C SER A 64 7.57 -21.72 2.32
N SER A 65 7.37 -21.01 3.45
CA SER A 65 7.09 -21.65 4.73
C SER A 65 5.72 -22.33 4.76
N SER A 66 4.70 -21.69 4.21
CA SER A 66 3.36 -22.28 4.08
C SER A 66 3.35 -23.46 3.10
N SER A 67 4.08 -23.35 1.99
CA SER A 67 4.23 -24.46 1.03
C SER A 67 4.89 -25.68 1.66
N LYS A 68 5.95 -25.49 2.47
CA LYS A 68 6.58 -26.58 3.24
C LYS A 68 5.62 -27.24 4.23
N ALA A 69 4.71 -26.47 4.82
CA ALA A 69 3.67 -26.98 5.70
C ALA A 69 2.48 -27.61 4.95
N SER A 70 2.53 -27.71 3.62
CA SER A 70 1.42 -28.12 2.75
C SER A 70 0.10 -27.38 3.05
N SER A 71 0.18 -26.13 3.53
CA SER A 71 -0.98 -25.32 3.87
C SER A 71 -1.39 -24.43 2.69
N THR A 72 -2.70 -24.24 2.54
CA THR A 72 -3.25 -23.33 1.53
C THR A 72 -2.89 -21.88 1.88
N VAL A 73 -2.31 -21.16 0.92
CA VAL A 73 -1.93 -19.75 1.09
C VAL A 73 -3.03 -18.86 0.52
N ASP A 74 -3.60 -18.00 1.36
CA ASP A 74 -4.46 -16.91 0.89
C ASP A 74 -3.59 -15.79 0.31
N MET A 75 -3.48 -15.77 -1.02
CA MET A 75 -2.70 -14.79 -1.76
C MET A 75 -3.24 -13.36 -1.59
N SER A 76 -4.53 -13.19 -1.30
CA SER A 76 -5.14 -11.86 -1.12
C SER A 76 -4.53 -11.17 0.10
N ILE A 77 -4.40 -11.91 1.20
CA ILE A 77 -3.79 -11.42 2.44
C ILE A 77 -2.31 -11.11 2.22
N VAL A 78 -1.58 -12.02 1.56
CA VAL A 78 -0.14 -11.86 1.30
C VAL A 78 0.14 -10.62 0.45
N LEU A 79 -0.61 -10.43 -0.64
CA LEU A 79 -0.46 -9.28 -1.54
C LEU A 79 -0.89 -7.97 -0.87
N TYR A 80 -1.95 -8.01 -0.07
CA TYR A 80 -2.40 -6.85 0.70
C TYR A 80 -1.33 -6.39 1.70
N SER A 81 -0.77 -7.30 2.49
CA SER A 81 0.30 -6.98 3.44
C SER A 81 1.55 -6.46 2.74
N PHE A 82 1.96 -7.10 1.63
CA PHE A 82 3.10 -6.64 0.81
C PHE A 82 2.90 -5.20 0.31
N THR A 83 1.72 -4.92 -0.25
CA THR A 83 1.41 -3.60 -0.80
C THR A 83 1.35 -2.53 0.31
N ASN A 84 0.75 -2.86 1.45
CA ASN A 84 0.66 -1.97 2.59
C ASN A 84 2.04 -1.65 3.18
N ASP A 85 2.88 -2.66 3.42
CA ASP A 85 4.22 -2.49 3.99
C ASP A 85 5.12 -1.68 3.04
N LEU A 86 5.05 -1.95 1.74
CA LEU A 86 5.76 -1.19 0.72
C LEU A 86 5.29 0.29 0.67
N LEU A 87 3.98 0.53 0.59
CA LEU A 87 3.44 1.89 0.56
C LEU A 87 3.77 2.66 1.83
N CYS A 88 3.68 2.02 3.00
CA CYS A 88 4.09 2.61 4.27
C CYS A 88 5.55 3.08 4.23
N ARG A 89 6.47 2.27 3.70
CA ARG A 89 7.88 2.63 3.56
C ARG A 89 8.12 3.74 2.54
N VAL A 90 7.39 3.72 1.43
CA VAL A 90 7.51 4.72 0.35
C VAL A 90 7.00 6.09 0.80
N ILE A 91 5.86 6.12 1.49
CA ILE A 91 5.20 7.36 1.94
C ILE A 91 5.87 7.88 3.21
N SER A 92 6.21 6.99 4.14
CA SER A 92 6.96 7.34 5.36
C SER A 92 8.44 7.44 5.03
N ARG A 93 8.81 8.52 4.32
CA ARG A 93 10.17 8.85 3.88
C ARG A 93 11.22 8.86 5.02
N LYS A 94 10.78 8.78 6.28
CA LYS A 94 11.59 8.43 7.46
C LYS A 94 10.90 7.32 8.27
N PHE A 95 11.43 6.11 8.22
CA PHE A 95 11.38 5.21 9.37
C PHE A 95 12.76 4.60 9.55
N LYS A 96 13.47 5.13 10.56
CA LYS A 96 14.68 4.48 11.11
C LYS A 96 14.28 3.04 11.42
N ARG A 97 15.09 2.06 10.97
CA ARG A 97 14.98 0.66 11.40
C ARG A 97 15.10 0.63 12.92
N GLU A 98 13.95 0.67 13.57
CA GLU A 98 13.77 0.34 14.98
C GLU A 98 12.58 -0.62 15.02
N GLY A 99 12.82 -1.87 14.63
CA GLY A 99 12.04 -3.08 14.95
C GLY A 99 10.52 -3.11 14.77
N ARG A 100 9.87 -2.04 14.30
CA ARG A 100 8.41 -1.88 14.30
C ARG A 100 7.92 -1.76 12.87
N ARG A 101 7.74 -2.93 12.23
CA ARG A 101 6.88 -3.08 11.06
C ARG A 101 5.48 -2.56 11.42
N CYS A 102 4.79 -1.96 10.45
CA CYS A 102 3.52 -1.26 10.68
C CYS A 102 2.56 -2.14 11.50
N SER A 103 2.10 -1.64 12.65
CA SER A 103 1.35 -2.42 13.66
C SER A 103 0.09 -3.09 13.09
N LEU A 104 -0.49 -2.49 12.05
CA LEU A 104 -1.68 -3.00 11.36
C LEU A 104 -1.42 -4.35 10.65
N SER A 105 -0.19 -4.60 10.18
CA SER A 105 0.21 -5.87 9.55
C SER A 105 0.30 -7.02 10.58
N TRP A 106 0.73 -6.72 11.81
CA TRP A 106 0.87 -7.73 12.86
C TRP A 106 -0.47 -8.11 13.50
N SER A 107 -1.42 -7.18 13.59
CA SER A 107 -2.73 -7.45 14.21
C SER A 107 -3.58 -8.45 13.41
N MET A 108 -3.40 -8.50 12.08
CA MET A 108 -4.00 -9.54 11.23
C MET A 108 -3.24 -10.87 11.27
N ARG A 109 -1.93 -10.84 11.58
CA ARG A 109 -1.06 -12.02 11.63
C ARG A 109 -1.25 -12.85 12.90
N THR A 110 -1.67 -12.25 14.01
CA THR A 110 -1.76 -12.94 15.33
C THR A 110 -3.17 -13.41 15.71
N ARG A 111 -4.16 -13.37 14.79
CA ARG A 111 -5.55 -13.74 15.10
C ARG A 111 -6.04 -15.08 14.52
N ARG A 112 -5.14 -15.89 13.96
CA ARG A 112 -5.43 -17.28 13.60
C ARG A 112 -4.21 -18.17 13.82
N TYR A 113 -3.93 -18.45 15.09
CA TYR A 113 -3.56 -19.78 15.57
C TYR A 113 -4.19 -19.94 16.95
#